data_AF-A0AAE8IRJ9-F1
#
_entry.id   AF-A0AAE8IRJ9-F1
#
_cell.length_a   1.000
_cell.length_b   1.000
_cell.length_c   1.000
_cell.angle_alpha   90.00
_cell.angle_beta   90.00
_cell.angle_gamma   90.00
#
_symmetry.space_group_name_H-M   'P 1'
#
loop_
_entity.id
_entity.type
_entity.pdbx_description
1 polymer ?
#
loop_
_entity_poly.entity_id
_entity_poly.type
_entity_poly.pdbx_seq_one_letter_code
_entity_poly.pdbx_strand_id
1 'polypeptide(L)'
;MEISGKISQANGRLLAAGLGLQIQKINNRLYLRGTLPPKPESGKSSPYQQRISTGLAATPSGLREAERRAREIGLQLMTGNFTWDAPEQPQQIGDLIETFGRSLLAQGITETTWKKEYQSPLLRMADQPLDPDVLVKILLEETKPDTRTRKRWALAIAKLLDYAKIPNDLRQYKGSYSQKAVSPRNLPTDAQIWRAWGRLTEIDPRWGNVYGLMAVYGVRNHEVFNCDLNDFPVLWVSRGKTGERYVYPLYPEWADHVALDLPNICRKDAQGYGGAVTQAFSDYGVGFSPYNLRHCWAVRAIECGLDNALAAFQMGHRLSVHNATYQHHLKRQTHQRAFEILRDNPLRPRPPSHENGHIARTIV
;
A
#
# COMPACT_ATOMS: atom_id res chain seq x y z
N MET A 1 -12.45 -12.58 33.04
CA MET A 1 -11.60 -11.78 33.97
C MET A 1 -12.26 -10.42 34.11
N GLU A 2 -12.91 -10.18 35.24
CA GLU A 2 -13.79 -9.01 35.42
C GLU A 2 -13.03 -7.69 35.26
N ILE A 3 -13.67 -6.70 34.60
CA ILE A 3 -13.14 -5.34 34.38
C ILE A 3 -12.62 -4.69 35.69
N SER A 4 -13.19 -5.09 36.83
CA SER A 4 -12.83 -4.69 38.19
C SER A 4 -11.34 -4.94 38.50
N GLY A 5 -10.80 -6.10 38.14
CA GLY A 5 -9.39 -6.42 38.38
C GLY A 5 -8.43 -5.53 37.59
N LYS A 6 -8.82 -5.16 36.36
CA LYS A 6 -8.04 -4.24 35.52
C LYS A 6 -8.09 -2.80 36.05
N ILE A 7 -9.23 -2.37 36.61
CA ILE A 7 -9.37 -1.07 37.26
C ILE A 7 -8.42 -0.96 38.46
N SER A 8 -8.32 -2.00 39.29
CA SER A 8 -7.37 -2.00 40.42
C SER A 8 -5.91 -1.84 39.97
N GLN A 9 -5.52 -2.52 38.89
CA GLN A 9 -4.17 -2.35 38.31
C GLN A 9 -3.94 -0.93 37.78
N ALA A 10 -4.92 -0.34 37.08
CA ALA A 10 -4.83 1.03 36.60
C ALA A 10 -4.70 2.05 37.74
N ASN A 11 -5.48 1.87 38.82
CA ASN A 11 -5.38 2.70 40.01
C ASN A 11 -4.03 2.57 40.71
N GLY A 12 -3.44 1.37 40.77
CA GLY A 12 -2.09 1.17 41.27
C GLY A 12 -1.04 1.95 40.48
N ARG A 13 -1.17 2.02 39.15
CA ARG A 13 -0.29 2.83 38.29
C ARG A 13 -0.45 4.33 38.51
N LEU A 14 -1.68 4.82 38.68
CA LEU A 14 -1.94 6.24 38.98
C LEU A 14 -1.37 6.65 40.34
N LEU A 15 -1.50 5.78 41.35
CA LEU A 15 -0.93 6.01 42.68
C LEU A 15 0.60 6.04 42.64
N ALA A 16 1.24 5.10 41.93
CA ALA A 16 2.68 5.07 41.76
C ALA A 16 3.24 6.31 41.03
N ALA A 17 2.42 6.94 40.17
CA ALA A 17 2.74 8.20 39.51
C ALA A 17 2.48 9.45 40.39
N GLY A 18 2.06 9.27 41.65
CA GLY A 18 1.76 10.39 42.56
C GLY A 18 0.47 11.15 42.23
N LEU A 19 -0.39 10.60 41.37
CA LEU A 19 -1.59 11.27 40.90
C LEU A 19 -2.75 10.99 41.86
N GLY A 20 -3.32 12.04 42.46
CA GLY A 20 -4.42 11.95 43.45
C GLY A 20 -5.79 11.55 42.89
N LEU A 21 -5.83 10.79 41.78
CA LEU A 21 -7.04 10.40 41.05
C LEU A 21 -7.18 8.88 40.99
N GLN A 22 -8.41 8.40 41.11
CA GLN A 22 -8.79 7.00 41.02
C GLN A 22 -9.92 6.79 40.03
N ILE A 23 -9.82 5.74 39.22
CA ILE A 23 -10.88 5.28 38.33
C ILE A 23 -11.89 4.45 39.14
N GLN A 24 -13.17 4.80 39.03
CA GLN A 24 -14.29 4.06 39.61
C GLN A 24 -15.23 3.59 38.51
N LYS A 25 -15.75 2.37 38.64
CA LYS A 25 -16.89 1.89 37.86
C LYS A 25 -18.17 2.15 38.64
N ILE A 26 -19.10 2.87 38.02
CA ILE A 26 -20.48 3.03 38.53
C ILE A 26 -21.40 2.55 37.42
N ASN A 27 -22.20 1.52 37.70
CA ASN A 27 -22.97 0.79 36.70
C ASN A 27 -22.05 0.33 35.55
N ASN A 28 -22.35 0.72 34.31
CA ASN A 28 -21.53 0.40 33.14
C ASN A 28 -20.63 1.56 32.69
N ARG A 29 -20.37 2.56 33.53
CA ARG A 29 -19.57 3.75 33.18
C ARG A 29 -18.39 3.97 34.12
N LEU A 30 -17.36 4.61 33.57
CA LEU A 30 -16.13 4.96 34.29
C LEU A 30 -16.15 6.42 34.73
N TYR A 31 -15.69 6.66 35.96
CA TYR A 31 -15.58 7.98 36.59
C TYR A 31 -14.18 8.15 37.16
N LEU A 32 -13.69 9.39 37.21
CA LEU A 32 -12.49 9.74 37.94
C LEU A 32 -12.88 10.37 39.27
N ARG A 33 -12.36 9.86 40.38
CA ARG A 33 -12.59 10.39 41.73
C ARG A 33 -11.27 10.90 42.29
N GLY A 34 -11.30 12.11 42.84
CA GLY A 34 -10.15 12.70 43.54
C GLY A 34 -10.54 14.02 44.21
N THR A 35 -9.57 14.66 44.86
CA THR A 35 -9.74 16.00 45.42
C THR A 35 -9.55 17.03 44.30
N LEU A 36 -10.61 17.76 43.96
CA LEU A 36 -10.64 18.69 42.83
C LEU A 36 -11.03 20.09 43.33
N PRO A 37 -10.56 21.17 42.66
CA PRO A 37 -11.05 22.53 42.90
C PRO A 37 -12.58 22.60 42.84
N PRO A 38 -13.23 23.51 43.58
CA PRO A 38 -14.68 23.68 43.48
C PRO A 38 -15.11 23.99 42.04
N LYS A 39 -16.32 23.55 41.66
CA LYS A 39 -16.90 23.94 40.36
C LYS A 39 -17.22 25.44 40.38
N PRO A 40 -17.18 26.14 39.23
CA PRO A 40 -17.49 27.58 39.16
C PRO A 40 -18.84 27.95 39.78
N GLU A 41 -19.82 27.06 39.66
CA GLU A 41 -21.18 27.23 40.19
C GLU A 41 -21.40 26.63 41.58
N SER A 42 -20.37 26.05 42.20
CA SER A 42 -20.52 25.47 43.54
C SER A 42 -20.33 26.54 44.62
N GLY A 43 -21.20 26.56 45.63
CA GLY A 43 -21.05 27.42 46.82
C GLY A 43 -19.91 27.02 47.76
N LYS A 44 -18.90 26.28 47.27
CA LYS A 44 -17.76 25.80 48.07
C LYS A 44 -16.50 26.57 47.70
N SER A 45 -15.72 26.95 48.71
CA SER A 45 -14.50 27.76 48.56
C SER A 45 -13.19 26.95 48.60
N SER A 46 -13.24 25.67 48.97
CA SER A 46 -12.06 24.82 49.13
C SER A 46 -12.16 23.54 48.28
N PRO A 47 -11.02 23.00 47.79
CA PRO A 47 -11.00 21.72 47.09
C PRO A 47 -11.62 20.60 47.94
N TYR A 48 -12.40 19.75 47.31
CA TYR A 48 -13.06 18.63 47.98
C TYR A 48 -13.15 17.42 47.05
N GLN A 49 -13.47 16.27 47.65
CA GLN A 49 -13.55 15.05 46.88
C GLN A 49 -14.75 15.08 45.94
N GLN A 50 -14.48 14.92 44.66
CA GLN A 50 -15.44 15.04 43.58
C GLN A 50 -15.25 13.93 42.56
N ARG A 51 -16.23 13.79 41.67
CA ARG A 51 -16.18 12.87 40.54
C ARG A 51 -16.25 13.65 39.23
N ILE A 52 -15.40 13.27 38.27
CA ILE A 52 -15.47 13.68 36.88
C ILE A 52 -16.05 12.50 36.08
N SER A 53 -17.15 12.75 35.38
CA SER A 53 -17.70 11.79 34.43
C SER A 53 -16.76 11.70 33.23
N THR A 54 -16.32 10.48 32.87
CA THR A 54 -15.51 10.31 31.66
C THR A 54 -16.37 10.15 30.40
N GLY A 55 -17.66 9.81 30.56
CA GLY A 55 -18.54 9.38 29.46
C GLY A 55 -18.27 7.95 28.95
N LEU A 56 -17.16 7.33 29.36
CA LEU A 56 -16.67 6.05 28.83
C LEU A 56 -17.41 4.85 29.45
N ALA A 57 -17.64 3.83 28.63
CA ALA A 57 -18.16 2.54 29.09
C ALA A 57 -17.09 1.74 29.85
N ALA A 58 -17.52 0.83 30.73
CA ALA A 58 -16.65 -0.07 31.49
C ALA A 58 -16.09 -1.22 30.62
N THR A 59 -15.41 -0.87 29.52
CA THR A 59 -14.75 -1.78 28.57
C THR A 59 -13.23 -1.67 28.68
N PRO A 60 -12.45 -2.63 28.16
CA PRO A 60 -10.98 -2.53 28.15
C PRO A 60 -10.44 -1.29 27.43
N SER A 61 -11.10 -0.84 26.36
CA SER A 61 -10.77 0.41 25.65
C SER A 61 -11.10 1.62 26.51
N GLY A 62 -12.31 1.67 27.07
CA GLY A 62 -12.75 2.74 27.97
C GLY A 62 -11.85 2.87 29.20
N LEU A 63 -11.33 1.77 29.74
CA LEU A 63 -10.41 1.79 30.88
C LEU A 63 -9.05 2.42 30.55
N ARG A 64 -8.46 2.07 29.40
CA ARG A 64 -7.18 2.67 28.97
C ARG A 64 -7.32 4.18 28.79
N GLU A 65 -8.44 4.60 28.21
CA GLU A 65 -8.74 6.01 27.98
C GLU A 65 -9.03 6.76 29.30
N ALA A 66 -9.76 6.14 30.22
CA ALA A 66 -9.97 6.69 31.56
C ALA A 66 -8.63 6.88 32.30
N GLU A 67 -7.70 5.93 32.19
CA GLU A 67 -6.36 6.04 32.77
C GLU A 67 -5.56 7.19 32.14
N ARG A 68 -5.63 7.38 30.81
CA ARG A 68 -4.99 8.51 30.14
C ARG A 68 -5.52 9.85 30.65
N ARG A 69 -6.85 10.03 30.67
CA ARG A 69 -7.49 11.27 31.16
C ARG A 69 -7.14 11.55 32.61
N ALA A 70 -7.05 10.50 33.44
CA ALA A 70 -6.62 10.64 34.82
C ALA A 70 -5.18 11.17 34.94
N ARG A 71 -4.27 10.80 34.04
CA ARG A 71 -2.91 11.35 34.01
C ARG A 71 -2.86 12.80 33.56
N GLU A 72 -3.63 13.16 32.53
CA GLU A 72 -3.72 14.54 32.05
C GLU A 72 -4.28 15.48 33.12
N ILE A 73 -5.41 15.12 33.73
CA ILE A 73 -6.02 15.90 34.80
C ILE A 73 -5.11 15.92 36.04
N GLY A 74 -4.48 14.78 36.37
CA GLY A 74 -3.56 14.70 37.49
C GLY A 74 -2.36 15.65 37.31
N LEU A 75 -1.81 15.75 36.10
CA LEU A 75 -0.74 16.71 35.79
C LEU A 75 -1.24 18.16 35.93
N GLN A 76 -2.41 18.47 35.40
CA GLN A 76 -3.01 19.81 35.52
C GLN A 76 -3.23 20.22 36.98
N LEU A 77 -3.66 19.29 37.83
CA LEU A 77 -3.81 19.52 39.27
C LEU A 77 -2.45 19.77 39.94
N MET A 78 -1.42 19.00 39.58
CA MET A 78 -0.07 19.19 40.10
C MET A 78 0.54 20.52 39.67
N THR A 79 0.27 20.99 38.45
CA THR A 79 0.78 22.26 37.93
C THR A 79 -0.11 23.46 38.24
N GLY A 80 -1.23 23.28 38.94
CA GLY A 80 -2.17 24.35 39.28
C GLY A 80 -2.98 24.92 38.11
N ASN A 81 -3.00 24.26 36.96
CA ASN A 81 -3.64 24.73 35.72
C ASN A 81 -4.94 23.98 35.39
N PHE A 82 -5.57 23.37 36.39
CA PHE A 82 -6.80 22.62 36.18
C PHE A 82 -7.98 23.54 35.85
N THR A 83 -8.66 23.25 34.74
CA THR A 83 -9.92 23.89 34.33
C THR A 83 -11.04 22.84 34.27
N TRP A 84 -12.26 23.25 34.61
CA TRP A 84 -13.44 22.38 34.48
C TRP A 84 -13.89 22.20 33.03
N ASP A 85 -13.46 23.10 32.13
CA ASP A 85 -13.70 23.00 30.70
C ASP A 85 -12.76 21.94 30.11
N ALA A 86 -13.35 20.91 29.47
CA ALA A 86 -12.58 19.96 28.69
C ALA A 86 -12.05 20.66 27.44
N PRO A 87 -10.80 20.40 26.98
CA PRO A 87 -10.36 20.87 25.68
C PRO A 87 -11.35 20.34 24.62
N GLU A 88 -11.87 21.23 23.78
CA GLU A 88 -12.75 20.85 22.67
C GLU A 88 -12.04 19.80 21.81
N GLN A 89 -12.45 18.55 21.95
CA GLN A 89 -11.98 17.52 21.04
C GLN A 89 -12.70 17.73 19.70
N PRO A 90 -11.99 17.57 18.57
CA PRO A 90 -12.61 17.60 17.25
C PRO A 90 -13.84 16.70 17.26
N GLN A 91 -15.00 17.28 16.99
CA GLN A 91 -16.26 16.55 17.14
C GLN A 91 -16.48 15.61 15.96
N GLN A 92 -15.99 15.99 14.78
CA GLN A 92 -16.22 15.26 13.54
C GLN A 92 -14.93 14.98 12.77
N ILE A 93 -15.01 14.02 11.84
CA ILE A 93 -13.89 13.71 10.94
C ILE A 93 -13.56 14.90 10.05
N GLY A 94 -14.58 15.59 9.54
CA GLY A 94 -14.45 16.74 8.62
C GLY A 94 -13.49 17.80 9.13
N ASP A 95 -13.56 18.10 10.44
CA ASP A 95 -12.71 19.07 11.14
C ASP A 95 -11.20 18.77 11.02
N LEU A 96 -10.86 17.50 10.86
CA LEU A 96 -9.48 17.03 10.82
C LEU A 96 -8.95 16.72 9.42
N ILE A 97 -9.80 16.56 8.41
CA ILE A 97 -9.36 16.08 7.07
C ILE A 97 -8.26 16.98 6.50
N GLU A 98 -8.42 18.31 6.59
CA GLU A 98 -7.47 19.23 6.00
C GLU A 98 -6.13 19.24 6.75
N THR A 99 -6.17 19.36 8.08
CA THR A 99 -4.95 19.38 8.91
C THR A 99 -4.20 18.05 8.86
N PHE A 100 -4.94 16.93 8.85
CA PHE A 100 -4.40 15.59 8.64
C PHE A 100 -3.74 15.47 7.26
N GLY A 101 -4.40 15.96 6.21
CA GLY A 101 -3.85 15.97 4.85
C GLY A 101 -2.52 16.72 4.78
N ARG A 102 -2.46 17.94 5.31
CA ARG A 102 -1.22 18.74 5.38
C ARG A 102 -0.10 18.00 6.12
N SER A 103 -0.43 17.34 7.24
CA SER A 103 0.54 16.54 8.01
C SER A 103 1.13 15.39 7.19
N LEU A 104 0.31 14.66 6.44
CA LEU A 104 0.76 13.56 5.60
C LEU A 104 1.62 14.03 4.41
N LEU A 105 1.24 15.15 3.77
CA LEU A 105 2.01 15.74 2.68
C LEU A 105 3.39 16.20 3.18
N ALA A 106 3.47 16.81 4.36
CA ALA A 106 4.74 17.18 5.00
C ALA A 106 5.63 15.97 5.33
N GLN A 107 5.04 14.80 5.55
CA GLN A 107 5.76 13.52 5.72
C GLN A 107 6.21 12.88 4.39
N GLY A 108 6.01 13.57 3.26
CA GLY A 108 6.45 13.12 1.93
C GLY A 108 5.46 12.20 1.21
N ILE A 109 4.21 12.08 1.68
CA ILE A 109 3.16 11.40 0.91
C ILE A 109 2.77 12.28 -0.28
N THR A 110 2.58 11.67 -1.45
CA THR A 110 2.16 12.42 -2.64
C THR A 110 0.70 12.83 -2.56
N GLU A 111 0.35 13.94 -3.23
CA GLU A 111 -1.03 14.43 -3.35
C GLU A 111 -1.98 13.36 -3.90
N THR A 112 -1.52 12.56 -4.87
CA THR A 112 -2.33 11.48 -5.44
C THR A 112 -2.60 10.37 -4.43
N THR A 113 -1.59 9.99 -3.63
CA THR A 113 -1.76 9.01 -2.55
C THR A 113 -2.68 9.54 -1.47
N TRP A 114 -2.54 10.81 -1.06
CA TRP A 114 -3.45 11.48 -0.13
C TRP A 114 -4.91 11.38 -0.60
N LYS A 115 -5.20 11.90 -1.81
CA LYS A 115 -6.56 11.92 -2.38
C LYS A 115 -7.17 10.52 -2.49
N LYS A 116 -6.41 9.55 -3.02
CA LYS A 116 -6.93 8.21 -3.34
C LYS A 116 -7.00 7.28 -2.13
N GLU A 117 -5.98 7.26 -1.29
CA GLU A 117 -5.86 6.28 -0.20
C GLU A 117 -6.48 6.77 1.11
N TYR A 118 -6.53 8.09 1.34
CA TYR A 118 -6.98 8.66 2.62
C TYR A 118 -8.21 9.57 2.48
N GLN A 119 -8.12 10.63 1.68
CA GLN A 119 -9.18 11.64 1.60
C GLN A 119 -10.51 11.06 1.09
N SER A 120 -10.47 10.29 0.00
CA SER A 120 -11.68 9.71 -0.58
C SER A 120 -12.48 8.82 0.39
N PRO A 121 -11.86 7.90 1.16
CA PRO A 121 -12.54 7.21 2.25
C PRO A 121 -13.11 8.14 3.33
N LEU A 122 -12.31 9.10 3.81
CA LEU A 122 -12.68 9.94 4.95
C LEU A 122 -13.81 10.92 4.64
N LEU A 123 -13.85 11.46 3.42
CA LEU A 123 -14.94 12.35 2.97
C LEU A 123 -16.32 11.67 3.00
N ARG A 124 -16.40 10.33 2.88
CA ARG A 124 -17.67 9.62 2.97
C ARG A 124 -18.26 9.57 4.39
N MET A 125 -17.47 9.94 5.38
CA MET A 125 -17.81 9.92 6.80
C MET A 125 -17.40 11.24 7.46
N ALA A 126 -17.35 12.34 6.69
CA ALA A 126 -16.91 13.64 7.19
C ALA A 126 -17.76 14.13 8.36
N ASP A 127 -19.09 13.95 8.27
CA ASP A 127 -20.05 14.38 9.30
C ASP A 127 -20.14 13.43 10.50
N GLN A 128 -19.36 12.33 10.49
CA GLN A 128 -19.41 11.32 11.54
C GLN A 128 -18.51 11.70 12.71
N PRO A 129 -18.90 11.30 13.94
CA PRO A 129 -18.09 11.58 15.11
C PRO A 129 -16.75 10.87 15.04
N LEU A 130 -15.73 11.46 15.66
CA LEU A 130 -14.40 10.86 15.78
C LEU A 130 -14.36 9.75 16.85
N ASP A 131 -15.26 8.78 16.73
CA ASP A 131 -15.44 7.66 17.66
C ASP A 131 -15.06 6.32 17.00
N PRO A 132 -14.08 5.57 17.53
CA PRO A 132 -13.62 4.33 16.92
C PRO A 132 -14.73 3.28 16.67
N ASP A 133 -15.69 3.14 17.58
CA ASP A 133 -16.73 2.11 17.49
C ASP A 133 -17.72 2.46 16.36
N VAL A 134 -18.08 3.74 16.23
CA VAL A 134 -18.90 4.24 15.12
C VAL A 134 -18.20 4.02 13.78
N LEU A 135 -16.90 4.34 13.69
CA LEU A 135 -16.15 4.21 12.45
C LEU A 135 -15.91 2.74 12.05
N VAL A 136 -15.75 1.83 13.01
CA VAL A 136 -15.71 0.39 12.75
C VAL A 136 -17.04 -0.08 12.16
N LYS A 137 -18.17 0.35 12.73
CA LYS A 137 -19.50 -0.02 12.23
C LYS A 137 -19.68 0.41 10.77
N ILE A 138 -19.40 1.69 10.47
CA ILE A 138 -19.50 2.23 9.10
C ILE A 138 -18.57 1.47 8.16
N LEU A 139 -17.32 1.25 8.57
CA LEU A 139 -16.36 0.46 7.80
C LEU A 139 -16.94 -0.92 7.46
N LEU A 140 -17.49 -1.63 8.44
CA LEU A 140 -18.09 -2.96 8.30
C LEU A 140 -19.29 -2.98 7.36
N GLU A 141 -20.17 -1.99 7.44
CA GLU A 141 -21.39 -1.87 6.63
C GLU A 141 -21.11 -1.46 5.17
N GLU A 142 -20.20 -0.50 4.95
CA GLU A 142 -19.96 0.12 3.63
C GLU A 142 -19.02 -0.66 2.71
N THR A 143 -18.29 -1.65 3.25
CA THR A 143 -17.27 -2.36 2.46
C THR A 143 -17.43 -3.86 2.56
N LYS A 144 -16.97 -4.61 1.56
CA LYS A 144 -16.98 -6.08 1.61
C LYS A 144 -15.69 -6.61 2.23
N PRO A 145 -15.72 -7.68 3.04
CA PRO A 145 -14.51 -8.29 3.60
C PRO A 145 -13.50 -8.67 2.49
N ASP A 146 -12.21 -8.66 2.84
CA ASP A 146 -11.11 -9.07 1.95
C ASP A 146 -11.01 -8.33 0.60
N THR A 147 -11.53 -7.10 0.52
CA THR A 147 -11.41 -6.24 -0.67
C THR A 147 -10.31 -5.19 -0.52
N ARG A 148 -9.81 -4.67 -1.66
CA ARG A 148 -8.92 -3.49 -1.68
C ARG A 148 -9.57 -2.29 -0.97
N THR A 149 -10.87 -2.09 -1.18
CA THR A 149 -11.64 -1.00 -0.56
C THR A 149 -11.64 -1.14 0.96
N ARG A 150 -11.95 -2.34 1.49
CA ARG A 150 -11.89 -2.66 2.92
C ARG A 150 -10.54 -2.33 3.54
N LYS A 151 -9.47 -2.84 2.92
CA LYS A 151 -8.08 -2.58 3.36
C LYS A 151 -7.77 -1.09 3.40
N ARG A 152 -8.12 -0.37 2.31
CA ARG A 152 -7.87 1.06 2.18
C ARG A 152 -8.59 1.87 3.26
N TRP A 153 -9.89 1.63 3.45
CA TRP A 153 -10.69 2.36 4.44
C TRP A 153 -10.20 2.10 5.86
N ALA A 154 -9.95 0.83 6.21
CA ALA A 154 -9.43 0.47 7.53
C ALA A 154 -8.11 1.20 7.86
N LEU A 155 -7.19 1.29 6.89
CA LEU A 155 -5.91 1.98 7.08
C LEU A 155 -6.06 3.50 7.13
N ALA A 156 -6.95 4.08 6.31
CA ALA A 156 -7.22 5.52 6.34
C ALA A 156 -7.78 5.98 7.68
N ILE A 157 -8.81 5.28 8.18
CA ILE A 157 -9.44 5.56 9.48
C ILE A 157 -8.42 5.37 10.61
N ALA A 158 -7.68 4.25 10.62
CA ALA A 158 -6.67 4.00 11.65
C ALA A 158 -5.61 5.11 11.70
N LYS A 159 -5.18 5.61 10.54
CA LYS A 159 -4.16 6.66 10.46
C LYS A 159 -4.71 8.03 10.92
N LEU A 160 -5.97 8.34 10.62
CA LEU A 160 -6.63 9.54 11.16
C LEU A 160 -6.75 9.47 12.68
N LEU A 161 -7.19 8.33 13.23
CA LEU A 161 -7.29 8.13 14.67
C LEU A 161 -5.93 8.21 15.36
N ASP A 162 -4.88 7.64 14.76
CA ASP A 162 -3.51 7.81 15.27
C ASP A 162 -3.08 9.28 15.30
N TYR A 163 -3.41 10.05 14.25
CA TYR A 163 -3.13 11.49 14.18
C TYR A 163 -3.86 12.27 15.29
N ALA A 164 -5.13 11.92 15.53
CA ALA A 164 -5.92 12.43 16.66
C ALA A 164 -5.51 11.85 18.02
N LYS A 165 -4.50 10.96 18.06
CA LYS A 165 -4.04 10.24 19.25
C LYS A 165 -5.15 9.44 19.93
N ILE A 166 -6.11 8.91 19.17
CA ILE A 166 -7.22 8.09 19.66
C ILE A 166 -6.83 6.60 19.52
N PRO A 167 -6.79 5.85 20.64
CA PRO A 167 -6.51 4.43 20.61
C PRO A 167 -7.52 3.67 19.74
N ASN A 168 -7.02 2.81 18.85
CA ASN A 168 -7.86 2.11 17.88
C ASN A 168 -7.24 0.76 17.49
N ASP A 169 -8.07 -0.18 17.04
CA ASP A 169 -7.66 -1.49 16.51
C ASP A 169 -8.07 -1.68 15.04
N LEU A 170 -8.37 -0.57 14.34
CA LEU A 170 -8.94 -0.53 12.98
C LEU A 170 -8.12 -1.33 11.96
N ARG A 171 -6.81 -1.47 12.19
CA ARG A 171 -5.89 -2.24 11.35
C ARG A 171 -6.24 -3.72 11.26
N GLN A 172 -6.93 -4.30 12.26
CA GLN A 172 -7.34 -5.71 12.23
C GLN A 172 -8.43 -5.97 11.18
N TYR A 173 -9.24 -4.96 10.86
CA TYR A 173 -10.34 -5.06 9.90
C TYR A 173 -9.89 -4.89 8.44
N LYS A 174 -8.59 -4.77 8.16
CA LYS A 174 -8.08 -4.61 6.78
C LYS A 174 -8.36 -5.82 5.87
N GLY A 175 -8.64 -6.99 6.47
CA GLY A 175 -8.82 -8.27 5.77
C GLY A 175 -7.52 -8.87 5.24
N SER A 176 -7.66 -9.97 4.52
CA SER A 176 -6.59 -10.77 3.91
C SER A 176 -6.28 -10.38 2.46
N TYR A 177 -6.81 -9.25 1.97
CA TYR A 177 -6.60 -8.79 0.59
C TYR A 177 -5.10 -8.67 0.26
N SER A 178 -4.66 -9.56 -0.63
CA SER A 178 -3.37 -9.54 -1.31
C SER A 178 -3.61 -9.28 -2.79
N GLN A 179 -2.59 -8.75 -3.49
CA GLN A 179 -2.63 -8.73 -4.95
C GLN A 179 -2.73 -10.18 -5.42
N LYS A 180 -3.83 -10.54 -6.08
CA LYS A 180 -4.00 -11.88 -6.63
C LYS A 180 -2.83 -12.14 -7.59
N ALA A 181 -2.11 -13.23 -7.38
CA ALA A 181 -1.13 -13.72 -8.35
C ALA A 181 -1.82 -13.86 -9.71
N VAL A 182 -1.15 -13.40 -10.77
CA VAL A 182 -1.70 -13.39 -12.12
C VAL A 182 -1.75 -14.82 -12.62
N SER A 183 -2.91 -15.46 -12.59
CA SER A 183 -3.02 -16.85 -13.06
C SER A 183 -2.69 -16.92 -14.56
N PRO A 184 -1.71 -17.75 -14.98
CA PRO A 184 -1.36 -17.92 -16.39
C PRO A 184 -2.53 -18.37 -17.27
N ARG A 185 -3.59 -18.98 -16.71
CA ARG A 185 -4.76 -19.45 -17.46
C ARG A 185 -5.56 -18.32 -18.15
N ASN A 186 -5.34 -17.06 -17.78
CA ASN A 186 -6.07 -15.92 -18.33
C ASN A 186 -5.22 -15.03 -19.24
N LEU A 187 -3.99 -15.44 -19.59
CA LEU A 187 -3.10 -14.67 -20.45
C LEU A 187 -3.21 -15.14 -21.91
N PRO A 188 -3.18 -14.21 -22.89
CA PRO A 188 -3.14 -14.58 -24.30
C PRO A 188 -1.79 -15.22 -24.65
N THR A 189 -1.80 -16.15 -25.60
CA THR A 189 -0.58 -16.75 -26.14
C THR A 189 0.16 -15.80 -27.07
N ASP A 190 1.44 -16.05 -27.33
CA ASP A 190 2.24 -15.24 -28.26
C ASP A 190 1.62 -15.17 -29.66
N ALA A 191 1.05 -16.28 -30.14
CA ALA A 191 0.32 -16.32 -31.42
C ALA A 191 -0.95 -15.45 -31.39
N GLN A 192 -1.69 -15.41 -30.28
CA GLN A 192 -2.83 -14.52 -30.13
C GLN A 192 -2.40 -13.05 -30.08
N ILE A 193 -1.31 -12.76 -29.36
CA ILE A 193 -0.74 -11.42 -29.26
C ILE A 193 -0.31 -10.91 -30.63
N TRP A 194 0.42 -11.73 -31.39
CA TRP A 194 0.88 -11.39 -32.75
C TRP A 194 -0.28 -11.12 -33.70
N ARG A 195 -1.29 -12.00 -33.74
CA ARG A 195 -2.47 -11.81 -34.60
C ARG A 195 -3.28 -10.58 -34.23
N ALA A 196 -3.47 -10.31 -32.93
CA ALA A 196 -4.17 -9.11 -32.47
C ALA A 196 -3.40 -7.83 -32.82
N TRP A 197 -2.07 -7.87 -32.71
CA TRP A 197 -1.21 -6.76 -33.11
C TRP A 197 -1.33 -6.44 -34.61
N GLY A 198 -1.23 -7.46 -35.47
CA GLY A 198 -1.39 -7.30 -36.92
C GLY A 198 -2.72 -6.65 -37.29
N ARG A 199 -3.83 -7.21 -36.77
CA ARG A 199 -5.18 -6.64 -37.02
C ARG A 199 -5.31 -5.20 -36.55
N LEU A 200 -4.81 -4.88 -35.36
CA LEU A 200 -4.88 -3.50 -34.86
C LEU A 200 -4.05 -2.56 -35.74
N THR A 201 -2.86 -2.99 -36.16
CA THR A 201 -1.96 -2.20 -37.01
C THR A 201 -2.55 -1.95 -38.40
N GLU A 202 -3.28 -2.93 -38.96
CA GLU A 202 -4.02 -2.76 -40.22
C GLU A 202 -5.14 -1.73 -40.11
N ILE A 203 -5.83 -1.66 -38.97
CA ILE A 203 -6.93 -0.72 -38.74
C ILE A 203 -6.40 0.68 -38.39
N ASP A 204 -5.45 0.75 -37.47
CA ASP A 204 -4.84 1.98 -36.99
C ASP A 204 -3.36 1.74 -36.63
N PRO A 205 -2.42 2.08 -37.53
CA PRO A 205 -0.99 1.85 -37.30
C PRO A 205 -0.45 2.50 -36.04
N ARG A 206 -1.00 3.66 -35.63
CA ARG A 206 -0.51 4.40 -34.47
C ARG A 206 -0.89 3.71 -33.17
N TRP A 207 -2.12 3.20 -33.07
CA TRP A 207 -2.49 2.34 -31.95
C TRP A 207 -1.83 0.96 -32.01
N GLY A 208 -1.55 0.46 -33.22
CA GLY A 208 -0.68 -0.69 -33.46
C GLY A 208 0.70 -0.50 -32.83
N ASN A 209 1.32 0.66 -33.01
CA ASN A 209 2.61 1.01 -32.39
C ASN A 209 2.53 1.03 -30.85
N VAL A 210 1.47 1.60 -30.27
CA VAL A 210 1.24 1.57 -28.81
C VAL A 210 1.16 0.13 -28.30
N TYR A 211 0.40 -0.72 -28.99
CA TYR A 211 0.29 -2.14 -28.67
C TYR A 211 1.65 -2.83 -28.75
N GLY A 212 2.38 -2.61 -29.84
CA GLY A 212 3.69 -3.20 -30.10
C GLY A 212 4.69 -2.86 -29.00
N LEU A 213 4.81 -1.59 -28.63
CA LEU A 213 5.67 -1.14 -27.53
C LEU A 213 5.37 -1.91 -26.23
N MET A 214 4.10 -2.10 -25.90
CA MET A 214 3.71 -2.85 -24.71
C MET A 214 4.01 -4.35 -24.82
N ALA A 215 3.78 -4.95 -25.98
CA ALA A 215 3.98 -6.39 -26.21
C ALA A 215 5.46 -6.78 -26.25
N VAL A 216 6.29 -5.93 -26.86
CA VAL A 216 7.72 -6.16 -27.10
C VAL A 216 8.57 -5.79 -25.88
N TYR A 217 8.26 -4.68 -25.22
CA TYR A 217 9.07 -4.13 -24.13
C TYR A 217 8.40 -4.21 -22.76
N GLY A 218 7.17 -4.73 -22.66
CA GLY A 218 6.52 -4.93 -21.36
C GLY A 218 6.29 -3.64 -20.56
N VAL A 219 6.35 -2.46 -21.19
CA VAL A 219 6.15 -1.16 -20.54
C VAL A 219 4.70 -0.96 -20.11
N ARG A 220 4.45 -0.07 -19.13
CA ARG A 220 3.07 0.24 -18.74
C ARG A 220 2.37 1.01 -19.85
N ASN A 221 1.06 0.82 -19.97
CA ASN A 221 0.23 1.47 -20.98
C ASN A 221 0.40 3.00 -21.06
N HIS A 222 0.59 3.69 -19.94
CA HIS A 222 0.80 5.14 -19.95
C HIS A 222 2.26 5.56 -20.21
N GLU A 223 3.23 4.65 -20.04
CA GLU A 223 4.65 4.96 -20.21
C GLU A 223 5.06 5.01 -21.68
N VAL A 224 4.32 4.33 -22.58
CA VAL A 224 4.60 4.28 -24.04
C VAL A 224 4.78 5.67 -24.67
N PHE A 225 4.06 6.69 -24.16
CA PHE A 225 4.12 8.07 -24.66
C PHE A 225 5.33 8.86 -24.16
N ASN A 226 6.15 8.27 -23.28
CA ASN A 226 7.36 8.86 -22.71
C ASN A 226 8.59 8.01 -23.04
N CYS A 227 8.58 7.31 -24.18
CA CYS A 227 9.67 6.44 -24.60
C CYS A 227 10.38 6.98 -25.85
N ASP A 228 11.63 6.55 -26.03
CA ASP A 228 12.39 6.75 -27.28
C ASP A 228 13.13 5.46 -27.67
N LEU A 229 13.49 5.37 -28.96
CA LEU A 229 14.20 4.25 -29.58
C LEU A 229 15.52 4.73 -30.21
N ASN A 230 16.15 5.77 -29.65
CA ASN A 230 17.39 6.31 -30.22
C ASN A 230 18.54 5.28 -30.19
N ASP A 231 18.50 4.33 -29.26
CA ASP A 231 19.46 3.23 -29.12
C ASP A 231 18.86 1.89 -29.57
N PHE A 232 18.11 1.89 -30.69
CA PHE A 232 17.44 0.70 -31.21
C PHE A 232 18.40 -0.52 -31.27
N PRO A 233 17.97 -1.71 -30.78
CA PRO A 233 16.60 -2.10 -30.42
C PRO A 233 16.24 -1.83 -28.95
N VAL A 234 16.98 -0.99 -28.23
CA VAL A 234 16.70 -0.69 -26.81
C VAL A 234 15.67 0.42 -26.69
N LEU A 235 14.59 0.15 -25.94
CA LEU A 235 13.59 1.15 -25.59
C LEU A 235 14.00 1.87 -24.30
N TRP A 236 14.12 3.18 -24.37
CA TRP A 236 14.33 4.01 -23.19
C TRP A 236 13.01 4.56 -22.71
N VAL A 237 12.74 4.43 -21.41
CA VAL A 237 11.54 4.98 -20.76
C VAL A 237 11.96 6.19 -19.94
N SER A 238 11.37 7.35 -20.21
CA SER A 238 11.60 8.61 -19.49
C SER A 238 13.07 9.04 -19.47
N ARG A 239 13.76 8.95 -20.62
CA ARG A 239 15.18 9.32 -20.76
C ARG A 239 15.46 10.70 -20.15
N GLY A 240 16.51 10.81 -19.33
CA GLY A 240 16.91 12.05 -18.66
C GLY A 240 15.93 12.56 -17.59
N LYS A 241 14.97 11.75 -17.14
CA LYS A 241 13.99 12.09 -16.10
C LYS A 241 13.97 11.05 -14.98
N THR A 242 13.31 11.39 -13.87
CA THR A 242 13.16 10.48 -12.73
C THR A 242 12.45 9.18 -13.13
N GLY A 243 13.03 8.03 -12.80
CA GLY A 243 12.49 6.72 -13.17
C GLY A 243 12.95 6.21 -14.53
N GLU A 244 14.00 6.81 -15.08
CA GLU A 244 14.69 6.35 -16.28
C GLU A 244 15.09 4.88 -16.19
N ARG A 245 14.89 4.17 -17.29
CA ARG A 245 15.32 2.79 -17.48
C ARG A 245 15.36 2.44 -18.96
N TYR A 246 16.19 1.47 -19.29
CA TYR A 246 16.23 0.82 -20.59
C TYR A 246 15.49 -0.51 -20.54
N VAL A 247 14.91 -0.91 -21.66
CA VAL A 247 14.19 -2.17 -21.80
C VAL A 247 14.59 -2.85 -23.09
N TYR A 248 14.99 -4.12 -23.00
CA TYR A 248 15.38 -4.93 -24.14
C TYR A 248 14.18 -5.75 -24.64
N PRO A 249 14.06 -5.95 -25.96
CA PRO A 249 13.06 -6.85 -26.51
C PRO A 249 13.48 -8.29 -26.23
N LEU A 250 12.56 -9.10 -25.73
CA LEU A 250 12.81 -10.53 -25.49
C LEU A 250 12.77 -11.35 -26.78
N TYR A 251 12.04 -10.84 -27.77
CA TYR A 251 12.06 -11.29 -29.16
C TYR A 251 12.56 -10.10 -30.00
N PRO A 252 13.87 -10.00 -30.24
CA PRO A 252 14.45 -8.91 -31.04
C PRO A 252 13.77 -8.74 -32.40
N GLU A 253 13.36 -9.84 -33.02
CA GLU A 253 12.63 -9.86 -34.29
C GLU A 253 11.27 -9.16 -34.22
N TRP A 254 10.65 -9.03 -33.04
CA TRP A 254 9.43 -8.23 -32.90
C TRP A 254 9.71 -6.74 -32.83
N ALA A 255 10.93 -6.33 -32.43
CA ALA A 255 11.29 -4.91 -32.35
C ALA A 255 11.29 -4.24 -33.72
N ASP A 256 11.61 -4.99 -34.79
CA ASP A 256 11.61 -4.53 -36.18
C ASP A 256 10.22 -4.06 -36.67
N HIS A 257 9.16 -4.46 -35.98
CA HIS A 257 7.78 -4.10 -36.32
C HIS A 257 7.22 -2.92 -35.50
N VAL A 258 8.03 -2.30 -34.65
CA VAL A 258 7.62 -1.19 -33.79
C VAL A 258 8.13 0.14 -34.33
N ALA A 259 7.28 1.17 -34.34
CA ALA A 259 7.67 2.55 -34.58
C ALA A 259 7.17 3.50 -33.49
N LEU A 260 7.75 4.71 -33.41
CA LEU A 260 7.32 5.77 -32.49
C LEU A 260 6.36 6.79 -33.12
N ASP A 261 5.68 6.44 -34.22
CA ASP A 261 4.51 7.19 -34.70
C ASP A 261 3.29 6.78 -33.87
N LEU A 262 3.05 7.54 -32.79
CA LEU A 262 2.00 7.26 -31.79
C LEU A 262 0.79 8.18 -31.98
N PRO A 263 -0.40 7.80 -31.48
CA PRO A 263 -1.58 8.66 -31.58
C PRO A 263 -1.35 9.94 -30.77
N ASN A 264 -1.67 11.09 -31.38
CA ASN A 264 -1.55 12.37 -30.72
C ASN A 264 -2.68 12.54 -29.71
N ILE A 265 -2.40 12.24 -28.44
CA ILE A 265 -3.36 12.38 -27.34
C ILE A 265 -2.79 13.28 -26.25
N CYS A 266 -3.65 14.18 -25.74
CA CYS A 266 -3.35 15.02 -24.60
C CYS A 266 -4.17 14.57 -23.39
N ARG A 267 -3.50 14.23 -22.29
CA ARG A 267 -4.15 13.85 -21.03
C ARG A 267 -3.42 14.54 -19.88
N LYS A 268 -4.17 14.83 -18.81
CA LYS A 268 -3.66 15.57 -17.65
C LYS A 268 -2.63 14.79 -16.84
N ASP A 269 -2.76 13.46 -16.80
CA ASP A 269 -1.94 12.59 -15.96
C ASP A 269 -1.79 11.17 -16.56
N ALA A 270 -0.91 10.38 -15.94
CA ALA A 270 -0.66 8.99 -16.31
C ALA A 270 -1.92 8.11 -16.27
N GLN A 271 -2.88 8.42 -15.38
CA GLN A 271 -4.15 7.69 -15.33
C GLN A 271 -4.99 7.95 -16.58
N GLY A 272 -5.06 9.20 -17.05
CA GLY A 272 -5.74 9.58 -18.27
C GLY A 272 -5.12 8.93 -19.51
N TYR A 273 -3.79 8.90 -19.60
CA TYR A 273 -3.08 8.18 -20.67
C TYR A 273 -3.38 6.67 -20.64
N GLY A 274 -3.26 6.03 -19.47
CA GLY A 274 -3.55 4.60 -19.34
C GLY A 274 -5.02 4.26 -19.61
N GLY A 275 -5.95 5.14 -19.23
CA GLY A 275 -7.37 5.03 -19.54
C GLY A 275 -7.64 5.12 -21.04
N ALA A 276 -6.98 6.05 -21.75
CA ALA A 276 -7.10 6.17 -23.20
C ALA A 276 -6.67 4.88 -23.93
N VAL A 277 -5.56 4.28 -23.51
CA VAL A 277 -5.08 3.01 -24.09
C VAL A 277 -6.05 1.86 -23.80
N THR A 278 -6.61 1.82 -22.59
CA THR A 278 -7.60 0.81 -22.21
C THR A 278 -8.87 0.94 -23.04
N GLN A 279 -9.34 2.17 -23.26
CA GLN A 279 -10.49 2.46 -24.10
C GLN A 279 -10.22 2.05 -25.55
N ALA A 280 -9.07 2.46 -26.11
CA ALA A 280 -8.68 2.09 -27.48
C ALA A 280 -8.66 0.56 -27.67
N PHE A 281 -8.03 -0.20 -26.76
CA PHE A 281 -8.02 -1.67 -26.85
C PHE A 281 -9.43 -2.27 -26.86
N SER A 282 -10.36 -1.67 -26.12
CA SER A 282 -11.76 -2.08 -26.12
C SER A 282 -12.43 -1.73 -27.45
N ASP A 283 -12.26 -0.51 -27.93
CA ASP A 283 -12.90 0.00 -29.15
C ASP A 283 -12.45 -0.77 -30.40
N TYR A 284 -11.16 -1.12 -30.49
CA TYR A 284 -10.61 -1.93 -31.58
C TYR A 284 -10.78 -3.45 -31.36
N GLY A 285 -11.46 -3.89 -30.30
CA GLY A 285 -11.77 -5.30 -30.09
C GLY A 285 -10.55 -6.20 -29.87
N VAL A 286 -9.51 -5.73 -29.19
CA VAL A 286 -8.28 -6.50 -28.92
C VAL A 286 -8.57 -7.79 -28.14
N GLY A 287 -9.61 -7.81 -27.30
CA GLY A 287 -10.10 -9.00 -26.60
C GLY A 287 -9.41 -9.31 -25.27
N PHE A 288 -8.49 -8.46 -24.81
CA PHE A 288 -7.89 -8.53 -23.48
C PHE A 288 -7.36 -7.18 -23.03
N SER A 289 -7.08 -7.04 -21.73
CA SER A 289 -6.60 -5.77 -21.17
C SER A 289 -5.16 -5.45 -21.61
N PRO A 290 -4.77 -4.18 -21.75
CA PRO A 290 -3.39 -3.80 -22.02
C PRO A 290 -2.39 -4.38 -21.01
N TYR A 291 -2.81 -4.53 -19.75
CA TYR A 291 -1.96 -5.06 -18.69
C TYR A 291 -1.61 -6.55 -18.89
N ASN A 292 -2.41 -7.29 -19.66
CA ASN A 292 -2.09 -8.68 -20.03
C ASN A 292 -0.81 -8.75 -20.88
N LEU A 293 -0.56 -7.79 -21.78
CA LEU A 293 0.67 -7.77 -22.58
C LEU A 293 1.91 -7.66 -21.69
N ARG A 294 1.84 -6.79 -20.68
CA ARG A 294 2.88 -6.63 -19.68
C ARG A 294 3.09 -7.89 -18.84
N HIS A 295 2.02 -8.61 -18.49
CA HIS A 295 2.14 -9.90 -17.83
C HIS A 295 2.78 -10.95 -18.75
N CYS A 296 2.43 -10.99 -20.04
CA CYS A 296 3.02 -11.92 -21.00
C CYS A 296 4.51 -11.64 -21.19
N TRP A 297 4.92 -10.37 -21.26
CA TRP A 297 6.34 -10.01 -21.29
C TRP A 297 7.09 -10.53 -20.05
N ALA A 298 6.53 -10.41 -18.85
CA ALA A 298 7.15 -10.94 -17.63
C ALA A 298 7.26 -12.47 -17.64
N VAL A 299 6.26 -13.16 -18.19
CA VAL A 299 6.30 -14.62 -18.37
C VAL A 299 7.40 -15.00 -19.37
N ARG A 300 7.49 -14.31 -20.50
CA ARG A 300 8.60 -14.52 -21.46
C ARG A 300 9.95 -14.24 -20.82
N ALA A 301 10.09 -13.20 -19.99
CA ALA A 301 11.35 -12.90 -19.31
C ALA A 301 11.83 -14.11 -18.49
N ILE A 302 10.90 -14.74 -17.77
CA ILE A 302 11.16 -15.97 -17.02
C ILE A 302 11.52 -17.13 -17.95
N GLU A 303 10.81 -17.31 -19.07
CA GLU A 303 11.06 -18.39 -20.04
C GLU A 303 12.40 -18.23 -20.79
N CYS A 304 12.81 -16.99 -21.07
CA CYS A 304 14.09 -16.62 -21.65
C CYS A 304 15.24 -16.66 -20.63
N GLY A 305 14.95 -16.87 -19.34
CA GLY A 305 15.96 -16.93 -18.28
C GLY A 305 16.55 -15.56 -17.90
N LEU A 306 15.83 -14.47 -18.16
CA LEU A 306 16.24 -13.14 -17.70
C LEU A 306 16.19 -13.09 -16.17
N ASP A 307 17.25 -12.55 -15.55
CA ASP A 307 17.29 -12.38 -14.10
C ASP A 307 16.09 -11.54 -13.60
N ASN A 308 15.52 -11.95 -12.47
CA ASN A 308 14.33 -11.30 -11.90
C ASN A 308 14.59 -9.86 -11.47
N ALA A 309 15.80 -9.52 -11.02
CA ALA A 309 16.13 -8.13 -10.68
C ALA A 309 16.21 -7.27 -11.94
N LEU A 310 16.81 -7.79 -13.02
CA LEU A 310 16.81 -7.14 -14.34
C LEU A 310 15.39 -7.00 -14.90
N ALA A 311 14.58 -8.07 -14.88
CA ALA A 311 13.20 -8.04 -15.33
C ALA A 311 12.36 -7.04 -14.50
N ALA A 312 12.52 -7.03 -13.17
CA ALA A 312 11.86 -6.06 -12.30
C ALA A 312 12.29 -4.62 -12.63
N PHE A 313 13.58 -4.38 -12.83
CA PHE A 313 14.12 -3.07 -13.21
C PHE A 313 13.54 -2.60 -14.55
N GLN A 314 13.61 -3.41 -15.61
CA GLN A 314 13.09 -3.08 -16.94
C GLN A 314 11.57 -2.83 -16.93
N MET A 315 10.83 -3.55 -16.09
CA MET A 315 9.41 -3.29 -15.88
C MET A 315 9.16 -2.04 -15.01
N GLY A 316 10.14 -1.51 -14.29
CA GLY A 316 9.96 -0.44 -13.31
C GLY A 316 9.20 -0.91 -12.06
N HIS A 317 9.40 -2.16 -11.65
CA HIS A 317 8.88 -2.75 -10.42
C HIS A 317 9.96 -2.77 -9.33
N ARG A 318 9.54 -2.71 -8.06
CA ARG A 318 10.38 -3.20 -6.97
C ARG A 318 10.50 -4.73 -7.07
N LEU A 319 11.68 -5.28 -6.81
CA LEU A 319 11.92 -6.73 -6.89
C LEU A 319 10.92 -7.54 -6.07
N SER A 320 10.60 -7.10 -4.85
CA SER A 320 9.62 -7.78 -3.99
C SER A 320 8.21 -7.85 -4.61
N VAL A 321 7.77 -6.79 -5.30
CA VAL A 321 6.48 -6.74 -5.99
C VAL A 321 6.50 -7.65 -7.22
N HIS A 322 7.60 -7.64 -7.97
CA HIS A 322 7.77 -8.51 -9.13
C HIS A 322 7.70 -9.98 -8.72
N ASN A 323 8.49 -10.39 -7.71
CA ASN A 323 8.51 -11.77 -7.22
C ASN A 323 7.16 -12.21 -6.67
N ALA A 324 6.51 -11.38 -5.84
CA ALA A 324 5.17 -11.68 -5.33
C ALA A 324 4.14 -11.92 -6.45
N THR A 325 4.31 -11.26 -7.59
CA THR A 325 3.40 -11.39 -8.73
C THR A 325 3.73 -12.61 -9.58
N TYR A 326 5.00 -12.84 -9.90
CA TYR A 326 5.39 -13.76 -10.97
C TYR A 326 6.13 -15.02 -10.53
N GLN A 327 6.57 -15.14 -9.27
CA GLN A 327 7.34 -16.32 -8.81
C GLN A 327 6.63 -17.65 -9.06
N HIS A 328 5.30 -17.65 -9.07
CA HIS A 328 4.49 -18.85 -9.27
C HIS A 328 4.53 -19.39 -10.71
N HIS A 329 5.08 -18.62 -11.66
CA HIS A 329 5.36 -19.09 -13.01
C HIS A 329 6.68 -19.89 -13.10
N LEU A 330 7.53 -19.86 -12.07
CA LEU A 330 8.72 -20.71 -12.00
C LEU A 330 8.29 -22.17 -11.82
N LYS A 331 8.32 -22.92 -12.92
CA LYS A 331 8.02 -24.36 -12.95
C LYS A 331 9.29 -25.16 -13.22
N ARG A 332 9.21 -26.49 -13.06
CA ARG A 332 10.31 -27.41 -13.40
C ARG A 332 10.86 -27.17 -14.81
N GLN A 333 9.99 -26.90 -15.79
CA GLN A 333 10.40 -26.60 -17.17
C GLN A 333 11.25 -25.32 -17.27
N THR A 334 10.89 -24.28 -16.51
CA THR A 334 11.68 -23.04 -16.42
C THR A 334 13.06 -23.31 -15.84
N HIS A 335 13.14 -24.11 -14.76
CA HIS A 335 14.43 -24.50 -14.17
C HIS A 335 15.29 -25.32 -15.13
N GLN A 336 14.68 -26.26 -15.85
CA GLN A 336 15.35 -27.08 -16.84
C GLN A 336 15.95 -26.23 -17.97
N ARG A 337 15.18 -25.28 -18.49
CA ARG A 337 15.64 -24.39 -19.57
C ARG A 337 16.73 -23.43 -19.11
N ALA A 338 16.60 -22.85 -17.91
CA ALA A 338 17.66 -22.05 -17.30
C ALA A 338 18.95 -22.87 -17.11
N PHE A 339 18.83 -24.14 -16.70
CA PHE A 339 19.96 -25.05 -16.61
C PHE A 339 20.59 -25.34 -17.98
N GLU A 340 19.80 -25.58 -19.01
CA GLU A 340 20.28 -25.77 -20.39
C GLU A 340 21.04 -24.56 -20.90
N ILE A 341 20.49 -23.34 -20.73
CA ILE A 341 21.18 -22.09 -21.09
C ILE A 341 22.50 -21.96 -20.34
N LEU A 342 22.53 -22.22 -19.03
CA LEU A 342 23.76 -22.14 -18.23
C LEU A 342 24.77 -23.22 -18.64
N ARG A 343 24.32 -24.44 -18.90
CA ARG A 343 25.15 -25.58 -19.33
C ARG A 343 25.80 -25.30 -20.68
N ASP A 344 25.04 -24.72 -21.61
CA ASP A 344 25.44 -24.49 -22.99
C ASP A 344 26.17 -23.14 -23.17
N ASN A 345 26.20 -22.31 -22.13
CA ASN A 345 26.94 -21.06 -22.12
C ASN A 345 28.47 -21.32 -22.24
N PRO A 346 29.14 -20.84 -23.31
CA PRO A 346 30.57 -21.09 -23.51
C PRO A 346 31.46 -20.43 -22.45
N LEU A 347 30.96 -19.41 -21.74
CA LEU A 347 31.65 -18.69 -20.67
C LEU A 347 31.40 -19.31 -19.28
N ARG A 348 30.68 -20.43 -19.19
CA ARG A 348 30.40 -21.09 -17.90
C ARG A 348 31.70 -21.57 -17.25
N PRO A 349 31.96 -21.25 -15.97
CA PRO A 349 33.08 -21.82 -15.23
C PRO A 349 33.04 -23.36 -15.27
N ARG A 350 34.21 -23.98 -15.48
CA ARG A 350 34.34 -25.44 -15.48
C ARG A 350 34.70 -25.93 -14.08
N PRO A 351 34.18 -27.10 -13.66
CA PRO A 351 34.61 -27.70 -12.40
C PRO A 351 36.10 -28.07 -12.47
N PRO A 352 36.78 -28.23 -11.31
CA PRO A 352 38.15 -28.75 -11.28
C PRO A 352 38.24 -30.11 -12.00
N SER A 353 39.27 -30.31 -12.82
CA SER A 353 39.59 -31.62 -13.40
C SER A 353 40.65 -32.33 -12.56
N HIS A 354 40.56 -33.66 -12.45
CA HIS A 354 41.54 -34.50 -11.73
C HIS A 354 42.87 -34.68 -12.47
N GLU A 355 43.14 -33.95 -13.55
CA GLU A 355 44.25 -34.25 -14.48
C GLU A 355 45.63 -33.67 -14.11
N ASN A 356 45.84 -33.17 -12.89
CA ASN A 356 47.19 -32.78 -12.42
C ASN A 356 47.57 -33.51 -11.13
N GLY A 357 47.53 -34.85 -11.17
CA GLY A 357 47.82 -35.72 -10.03
C GLY A 357 48.67 -36.94 -10.37
N HIS A 358 49.64 -36.84 -11.27
CA HIS A 358 50.72 -37.82 -11.37
C HIS A 358 51.92 -37.35 -10.56
N ILE A 359 51.81 -37.48 -9.23
CA ILE A 359 53.00 -37.57 -8.38
C ILE A 359 53.53 -38.99 -8.57
N ALA A 360 54.63 -39.11 -9.29
CA ALA A 360 55.39 -40.33 -9.43
C ALA A 360 55.72 -40.89 -8.04
N ARG A 361 55.06 -41.99 -7.66
CA ARG A 361 55.54 -42.82 -6.56
C ARG A 361 56.82 -43.50 -7.06
N THR A 362 57.96 -42.93 -6.68
CA THR A 362 59.24 -43.61 -6.74
C THR A 362 59.16 -44.80 -5.78
N ILE A 363 59.17 -46.01 -6.33
CA ILE A 363 59.35 -47.26 -5.58
C ILE A 363 60.85 -47.37 -5.31
N VAL A 364 61.22 -47.52 -4.03
CA VAL A 364 62.52 -48.08 -3.62
C VAL A 364 62.35 -49.58 -3.50
#